data_AF-A0A933NY05-F1
#
_entry.id   AF-A0A933NY05-F1
#
_cell.length_a   1.000
_cell.length_b   1.000
_cell.length_c   1.000
_cell.angle_alpha   90.00
_cell.angle_beta   90.00
_cell.angle_gamma   90.00
#
_symmetry.space_group_name_H-M   'P 1'
#
loop_
_entity.id
_entity.type
_entity.pdbx_description
1 polymer ?
#
loop_
_entity_poly.entity_id
_entity_poly.type
_entity_poly.pdbx_seq_one_letter_code
_entity_poly.pdbx_strand_id
1 'polypeptide(L)' 'MLAGTAMTGTASAANIGVTMALFDDNFLTVLRNGIQKYADDSGNTVQIEDAKNDVAKQLDQINNFIAGG' A
#
# COMPACT_ATOMS: atom_id res chain seq x y z
N MET A 1 36.76 -25.46 -6.43
CA MET A 1 36.24 -24.21 -5.84
C MET A 1 34.75 -24.16 -6.12
N LEU A 2 33.93 -24.47 -5.13
CA LEU A 2 32.47 -24.48 -5.26
C LEU A 2 31.98 -23.04 -5.03
N ALA A 3 31.75 -22.31 -6.13
CA ALA A 3 31.17 -20.98 -6.07
C ALA A 3 29.71 -21.11 -5.64
N GLY A 4 29.43 -20.78 -4.38
CA GLY A 4 28.10 -20.73 -3.82
C GLY A 4 27.29 -19.65 -4.53
N THR A 5 26.33 -20.08 -5.35
CA THR A 5 25.28 -19.22 -5.87
C THR A 5 24.47 -18.71 -4.70
N ALA A 6 24.73 -17.48 -4.26
CA ALA A 6 23.89 -16.80 -3.29
C ALA A 6 22.49 -16.70 -3.91
N MET A 7 21.55 -17.48 -3.38
CA MET A 7 20.14 -17.20 -3.55
C MET A 7 19.89 -15.88 -2.83
N THR A 8 20.05 -14.75 -3.53
CA THR A 8 19.38 -13.51 -3.17
C THR A 8 17.90 -13.83 -3.16
N GLY A 9 17.39 -14.16 -1.98
CA GLY A 9 15.96 -14.32 -1.76
C GLY A 9 15.30 -13.07 -2.30
N THR A 10 14.42 -13.24 -3.27
CA THR A 10 13.52 -12.18 -3.70
C THR A 10 12.81 -11.68 -2.46
N ALA A 11 13.18 -10.49 -1.98
CA ALA A 11 12.36 -9.78 -1.01
C ALA A 11 10.99 -9.66 -1.69
N SER A 12 10.02 -10.45 -1.23
CA SER A 12 8.66 -10.37 -1.75
C SER A 12 8.15 -9.02 -1.30
N ALA A 13 8.25 -8.01 -2.16
CA ALA A 13 7.72 -6.69 -1.88
C ALA A 13 6.24 -6.86 -1.55
N ALA A 14 5.83 -6.48 -0.34
CA ALA A 14 4.43 -6.54 0.03
C ALA A 14 3.69 -5.46 -0.77
N ASN A 15 2.72 -5.86 -1.59
CA ASN A 15 1.79 -4.93 -2.22
C ASN A 15 0.71 -4.55 -1.19
N ILE A 16 0.77 -3.32 -0.69
CA ILE A 16 -0.15 -2.83 0.34
C ILE A 16 -1.19 -1.91 -0.32
N GLY A 17 -2.47 -2.25 -0.22
CA GLY A 17 -3.59 -1.38 -0.60
C GLY A 17 -4.22 -0.70 0.61
N VAL A 18 -4.43 0.62 0.55
CA VAL A 18 -5.10 1.41 1.59
C VAL A 18 -6.25 2.20 0.95
N THR A 19 -7.48 1.93 1.37
CA THR A 19 -8.62 2.79 1.04
C THR A 19 -8.97 3.66 2.24
N MET A 20 -9.26 4.94 2.00
CA MET A 20 -9.63 5.91 3.04
C MET A 20 -10.96 6.57 2.71
N ALA A 21 -11.74 6.92 3.74
CA ALA A 21 -13.04 7.56 3.56
C ALA A 21 -12.95 8.89 2.80
N LEU A 22 -12.04 9.78 3.22
CA LEU A 22 -11.86 11.12 2.65
C LEU A 22 -10.40 11.54 2.71
N PHE A 23 -10.03 12.51 1.87
CA PHE A 23 -8.71 13.13 1.82
C PHE A 23 -8.70 14.61 2.27
N ASP A 24 -9.80 15.08 2.84
CA ASP A 24 -10.14 16.51 2.96
C ASP A 24 -9.73 17.15 4.29
N ASP A 25 -9.26 16.37 5.26
CA ASP A 25 -8.80 16.90 6.54
C ASP A 25 -7.27 16.77 6.75
N ASN A 26 -6.77 17.61 7.67
CA ASN A 26 -5.35 17.67 8.01
C ASN A 26 -4.84 16.38 8.67
N PHE A 27 -5.69 15.70 9.45
CA PHE A 27 -5.32 14.47 10.14
C PHE A 27 -5.09 13.33 9.14
N LEU A 28 -6.02 13.12 8.22
CA LEU A 28 -5.95 12.11 7.15
C LEU A 28 -4.82 12.42 6.17
N THR A 29 -4.50 13.70 5.96
CA THR A 29 -3.32 14.11 5.20
C THR A 29 -2.02 13.68 5.90
N VAL A 30 -1.86 13.97 7.19
CA VAL A 30 -0.68 13.56 7.96
C VAL A 30 -0.59 12.04 8.04
N LEU A 31 -1.71 11.35 8.28
CA LEU A 31 -1.77 9.90 8.32
C LEU A 31 -1.32 9.28 7.00
N ARG A 32 -1.82 9.76 5.86
CA ARG A 32 -1.41 9.29 4.53
C ARG A 32 0.07 9.48 4.28
N ASN A 33 0.59 10.66 4.59
CA ASN A 33 2.01 10.95 4.45
C ASN A 33 2.87 10.04 5.34
N GLY A 34 2.41 9.75 6.55
CA GLY A 34 3.05 8.81 7.47
C GLY A 34 3.07 7.38 6.94
N ILE A 35 1.95 6.90 6.40
CA ILE A 35 1.84 5.58 5.76
C ILE A 35 2.82 5.47 4.58
N GLN A 36 2.80 6.45 3.67
CA GLN A 36 3.68 6.45 2.50
C GLN A 36 5.15 6.46 2.93
N LYS A 37 5.51 7.35 3.85
CA LYS A 37 6.89 7.45 4.34
C LYS A 37 7.37 6.12 4.96
N TYR A 38 6.53 5.49 5.79
CA TYR A 38 6.90 4.24 6.44
C TYR A 38 7.05 3.09 5.42
N ALA A 39 6.17 3.04 4.41
CA ALA A 39 6.27 2.07 3.34
C ALA A 39 7.59 2.24 2.57
N ASP A 40 7.92 3.47 2.17
CA ASP A 40 9.15 3.81 1.45
C ASP A 40 10.40 3.45 2.28
N ASP A 41 10.44 3.86 3.56
CA ASP A 41 11.55 3.55 4.49
C ASP A 41 11.72 2.03 4.69
N SER A 42 10.63 1.26 4.57
CA SER A 42 10.62 -0.20 4.70
C SER A 42 10.86 -0.94 3.38
N GLY A 43 11.02 -0.22 2.26
CA GLY A 43 11.16 -0.81 0.92
C GLY A 43 9.90 -1.49 0.38
N ASN A 44 8.72 -1.13 0.89
CA ASN A 44 7.43 -1.64 0.45
C ASN A 44 6.70 -0.63 -0.44
N THR A 45 5.86 -1.12 -1.34
CA THR A 45 4.99 -0.27 -2.18
C THR A 45 3.60 -0.18 -1.57
N VAL A 46 3.06 1.03 -1.47
CA VAL A 46 1.68 1.26 -1.02
C VAL A 46 0.87 2.01 -2.09
N GLN A 47 -0.35 1.54 -2.35
CA GLN A 47 -1.35 2.22 -3.15
C GLN A 47 -2.43 2.76 -2.23
N ILE A 48 -2.62 4.08 -2.23
CA ILE A 48 -3.60 4.75 -1.37
C ILE A 48 -4.70 5.35 -2.25
N GLU A 49 -5.95 5.00 -1.96
CA GLU A 49 -7.11 5.49 -2.68
C GLU A 49 -8.12 6.23 -1.80
N ASP A 50 -8.80 7.20 -2.41
CA ASP A 50 -9.82 8.04 -1.78
C ASP A 50 -11.22 7.56 -2.16
N ALA A 51 -12.01 7.15 -1.16
CA ALA A 51 -13.39 6.72 -1.33
C ALA A 51 -14.38 7.89 -1.46
N LYS A 52 -13.98 9.14 -1.21
CA LYS A 52 -14.83 10.33 -1.34
C LYS A 52 -16.13 10.27 -0.54
N ASN A 53 -16.09 9.69 0.66
CA ASN A 53 -17.22 9.43 1.54
C ASN A 53 -18.33 8.56 0.90
N ASP A 54 -17.97 7.77 -0.12
CA ASP A 54 -18.84 6.82 -0.78
C ASP A 54 -18.47 5.39 -0.37
N VAL A 55 -19.37 4.74 0.35
CA VAL A 55 -19.19 3.37 0.85
C VAL A 55 -19.13 2.36 -0.30
N ALA A 56 -19.92 2.54 -1.37
CA ALA A 56 -19.89 1.62 -2.50
C ALA A 56 -18.53 1.69 -3.21
N LYS A 57 -18.01 2.92 -3.39
CA LYS A 57 -16.67 3.12 -3.93
C LYS A 57 -15.60 2.50 -3.04
N GLN A 58 -15.70 2.66 -1.72
CA GLN A 58 -14.75 2.05 -0.78
C GLN A 58 -14.74 0.52 -0.91
N LEU A 59 -15.91 -0.10 -1.05
CA LEU A 59 -16.04 -1.54 -1.27
C LEU A 59 -15.45 -1.97 -2.62
N ASP A 60 -15.70 -1.21 -3.69
CA ASP A 60 -15.11 -1.50 -5.01
C ASP A 60 -13.58 -1.46 -4.97
N GLN A 61 -13.01 -0.50 -4.25
CA GLN A 61 -11.56 -0.39 -4.06
C GLN A 61 -10.99 -1.60 -3.31
N ILE A 62 -11.66 -2.05 -2.24
CA ILE A 62 -11.29 -3.26 -1.51
C ILE A 62 -11.31 -4.47 -2.45
N ASN A 63 -12.38 -4.63 -3.22
CA ASN A 63 -12.50 -5.74 -4.17
C ASN A 63 -11.40 -5.69 -5.25
N ASN A 64 -11.07 -4.51 -5.75
CA ASN A 64 -9.99 -4.31 -6.72
C ASN A 64 -8.62 -4.67 -6.13
N PHE A 65 -8.34 -4.30 -4.87
CA PHE A 65 -7.10 -4.70 -4.20
C PHE A 65 -7.00 -6.21 -4.00
N ILE A 66 -8.11 -6.86 -3.63
CA ILE A 66 -8.16 -8.33 -3.48
C ILE A 66 -7.92 -9.01 -4.84
N ALA A 67 -8.51 -8.49 -5.92
CA ALA A 67 -8.38 -9.06 -7.25
C ALA A 67 -7.00 -8.82 -7.90
N GLY A 68 -6.32 -7.73 -7.53
CA GLY A 68 -4.99 -7.38 -8.03
C GLY A 68 -3.81 -7.92 -7.19
N GLY A 69 -4.11 -8.64 -6.11
CA GLY A 69 -3.14 -9.30 -5.22
C GLY A 69 -2.75 -10.70 -5.64
#